data_AF-A0AAP1YHI3-F1
#
_entry.id   AF-A0AAP1YHI3-F1
#
_cell.length_a   1.000
_cell.length_b   1.000
_cell.length_c   1.000
_cell.angle_alpha   90.00
_cell.angle_beta   90.00
_cell.angle_gamma   90.00
#
_symmetry.space_group_name_H-M   'P 1'
#
loop_
_entity.id
_entity.type
_entity.pdbx_description
1 polymer ?
#
loop_
_entity_poly.entity_id
_entity_poly.type
_entity_poly.pdbx_seq_one_letter_code
_entity_poly.pdbx_strand_id
1 'polypeptide(L)'
;MSILINKDTKVITQGITGKTGQFHTRACREYANGREAFVAGVNPKKAGEDFEGIPIYASVKEAKAETGATVSVIYVPPAGAAAAIWEAVEA
;
A
#
# COMPACT_ATOMS: atom_id res chain seq x y z
N MET A 1 18.62 -10.33 -11.50
CA MET A 1 18.94 -8.90 -11.37
C MET A 1 17.67 -8.14 -11.69
N SER A 2 17.17 -7.29 -10.80
CA SER A 2 15.95 -6.50 -11.02
C SER A 2 16.30 -5.02 -11.09
N ILE A 3 15.41 -4.19 -11.66
CA ILE A 3 15.69 -2.76 -11.93
C ILE A 3 15.15 -1.87 -10.81
N LEU A 4 13.84 -1.91 -10.53
CA LEU A 4 13.19 -0.99 -9.59
C LEU A 4 12.78 -1.63 -8.26
N ILE A 5 12.26 -2.87 -8.32
CA ILE A 5 11.79 -3.61 -7.14
C ILE A 5 12.53 -4.94 -7.03
N ASN A 6 12.62 -5.49 -5.83
CA ASN A 6 13.29 -6.75 -5.52
C ASN A 6 12.60 -7.46 -4.34
N LYS A 7 13.18 -8.57 -3.88
CA LYS A 7 12.64 -9.39 -2.79
C LYS A 7 12.54 -8.66 -1.43
N ASP A 8 13.28 -7.58 -1.25
CA ASP A 8 13.35 -6.79 -0.02
C ASP A 8 12.43 -5.55 -0.10
N THR A 9 11.72 -5.37 -1.21
CA THR A 9 10.77 -4.26 -1.41
C THR A 9 9.56 -4.41 -0.49
N LYS A 10 9.23 -3.32 0.21
CA LYS A 10 8.06 -3.22 1.08
C LYS A 10 7.06 -2.25 0.48
N VAL A 11 5.83 -2.71 0.29
CA VAL A 11 4.77 -2.08 -0.51
C VAL A 11 3.62 -1.61 0.37
N ILE A 12 3.20 -0.37 0.14
CA ILE A 12 1.94 0.21 0.62
C ILE A 12 0.88 0.08 -0.48
N THR A 13 -0.35 -0.27 -0.12
CA THR A 13 -1.51 -0.14 -1.01
C THR A 13 -2.34 1.10 -0.63
N GLN A 14 -2.27 2.18 -1.41
CA GLN A 14 -3.19 3.32 -1.26
C GLN A 14 -4.54 3.00 -1.89
N GLY A 15 -5.63 3.14 -1.11
CA GLY A 15 -6.96 2.69 -1.53
C GLY A 15 -7.20 1.19 -1.30
N ILE A 16 -6.51 0.59 -0.34
CA ILE A 16 -6.56 -0.86 -0.04
C ILE A 16 -7.99 -1.39 0.20
N THR A 17 -8.88 -0.56 0.76
CA THR A 17 -10.26 -0.98 1.08
C THR A 17 -11.20 -0.92 -0.11
N GLY A 18 -10.76 -0.39 -1.26
CA GLY A 18 -11.54 -0.39 -2.49
C GLY A 18 -11.52 -1.76 -3.16
N LYS A 19 -12.55 -2.09 -3.96
CA LYS A 19 -12.67 -3.39 -4.65
C LYS A 19 -11.39 -3.81 -5.39
N THR A 20 -10.82 -2.90 -6.18
CA THR A 20 -9.60 -3.15 -6.96
C THR A 20 -8.36 -3.28 -6.08
N GLY A 21 -8.24 -2.45 -5.04
CA GLY A 21 -7.15 -2.51 -4.06
C GLY A 21 -7.13 -3.83 -3.30
N GLN A 22 -8.30 -4.29 -2.83
CA GLN A 22 -8.44 -5.59 -2.15
C GLN A 22 -8.09 -6.75 -3.09
N PHE A 23 -8.64 -6.75 -4.31
CA PHE A 23 -8.42 -7.82 -5.28
C PHE A 23 -6.94 -7.98 -5.64
N HIS A 24 -6.27 -6.89 -6.03
CA HIS A 24 -4.86 -6.97 -6.41
C HIS A 24 -3.95 -7.19 -5.22
N THR A 25 -4.23 -6.61 -4.05
CA THR A 25 -3.42 -6.87 -2.85
C THR A 25 -3.48 -8.36 -2.47
N ARG A 26 -4.67 -8.98 -2.51
CA ARG A 26 -4.79 -10.43 -2.25
C ARG A 26 -4.01 -11.26 -3.27
N ALA A 27 -4.20 -11.00 -4.56
CA ALA A 27 -3.51 -11.72 -5.62
C ALA A 27 -1.98 -11.55 -5.54
N CYS A 28 -1.51 -10.33 -5.23
CA CYS A 28 -0.08 -10.06 -5.05
C CYS A 28 0.49 -10.76 -3.81
N ARG A 29 -0.25 -10.86 -2.70
CA ARG A 29 0.17 -11.61 -1.51
C ARG A 29 0.28 -13.11 -1.77
N GLU A 30 -0.54 -13.67 -2.65
CA GLU A 30 -0.47 -15.07 -3.06
C GLU A 30 0.71 -15.37 -3.99
N TYR A 31 1.35 -14.32 -4.53
CA TYR A 31 2.45 -14.44 -5.46
C TYR A 31 3.82 -14.32 -4.77
N ALA A 32 4.63 -15.37 -4.87
CA ALA A 32 6.01 -15.40 -4.37
C ALA A 32 6.14 -14.90 -2.92
N ASN A 33 6.97 -13.88 -2.66
CA ASN A 33 7.18 -13.25 -1.35
C ASN A 33 6.20 -12.09 -1.07
N GLY A 34 5.04 -12.10 -1.70
CA GLY A 34 4.06 -11.02 -1.60
C GLY A 34 3.50 -10.83 -0.19
N ARG A 35 3.41 -11.91 0.61
CA ARG A 35 2.91 -11.81 2.00
C ARG A 35 3.83 -10.97 2.88
N GLU A 36 5.13 -11.04 2.63
CA GLU A 36 6.16 -10.27 3.31
C GLU A 36 6.33 -8.88 2.69
N ALA A 37 6.10 -8.75 1.38
CA ALA A 37 6.27 -7.49 0.67
C ALA A 37 5.14 -6.48 0.95
N PHE A 38 3.87 -6.90 1.04
CA PHE A 38 2.74 -6.00 1.27
C PHE A 38 2.55 -5.75 2.76
N VAL A 39 3.03 -4.60 3.25
CA VAL A 39 3.19 -4.33 4.68
C VAL A 39 2.16 -3.35 5.24
N ALA A 40 1.51 -2.55 4.40
CA ALA A 40 0.55 -1.55 4.86
C ALA A 40 -0.50 -1.21 3.80
N GLY A 41 -1.66 -0.77 4.29
CA GLY A 41 -2.68 -0.12 3.49
C GLY A 41 -2.90 1.33 3.94
N VAL A 42 -3.39 2.18 3.04
CA VAL A 42 -3.75 3.56 3.38
C VAL A 42 -5.20 3.82 3.02
N ASN A 43 -5.96 4.27 4.02
CA ASN A 43 -7.27 4.88 3.86
C ASN A 43 -7.57 5.78 5.09
N PRO A 44 -7.64 7.11 4.92
CA PRO A 44 -7.88 8.07 6.01
C PRO A 44 -9.13 7.80 6.85
N LYS A 45 -10.16 7.19 6.27
CA LYS A 45 -11.45 6.92 6.96
C LYS A 45 -11.48 5.59 7.69
N LYS A 46 -10.43 4.79 7.57
CA LYS A 46 -10.34 3.37 7.95
C LYS A 46 -9.06 3.07 8.73
N ALA A 47 -8.38 4.10 9.22
CA ALA A 47 -7.14 3.97 9.98
C ALA A 47 -7.39 3.18 11.28
N GLY A 48 -6.47 2.27 11.62
CA GLY A 48 -6.58 1.37 12.76
C GLY A 48 -7.34 0.07 12.48
N GLU A 49 -8.01 -0.06 11.33
CA GLU A 49 -8.51 -1.35 10.84
C GLU A 49 -7.39 -2.16 10.15
N ASP A 50 -7.68 -3.41 9.77
CA ASP A 50 -6.81 -4.23 8.94
C ASP A 50 -7.54 -4.77 7.70
N PHE A 51 -6.77 -5.08 6.67
CA PHE A 51 -7.21 -5.89 5.54
C PHE A 51 -6.43 -7.20 5.51
N GLU A 52 -7.04 -8.28 6.01
CA GLU A 52 -6.46 -9.63 6.04
C GLU A 52 -5.09 -9.67 6.76
N GLY A 53 -4.99 -8.93 7.86
CA GLY A 53 -3.78 -8.76 8.65
C GLY A 53 -2.80 -7.71 8.13
N ILE A 54 -3.12 -6.97 7.05
CA ILE A 54 -2.36 -5.78 6.66
C ILE A 54 -2.92 -4.56 7.41
N PRO A 55 -2.13 -3.89 8.26
CA PRO A 55 -2.59 -2.71 8.99
C PRO A 55 -2.93 -1.55 8.05
N ILE A 56 -4.00 -0.83 8.36
CA ILE A 56 -4.47 0.34 7.60
C ILE A 56 -4.15 1.61 8.39
N TYR A 57 -3.45 2.53 7.73
CA TYR A 57 -3.05 3.82 8.29
C TYR A 57 -3.84 4.98 7.68
N ALA A 58 -3.79 6.13 8.35
CA ALA A 58 -4.49 7.33 7.87
C ALA A 58 -3.74 8.01 6.72
N SER A 59 -2.41 7.87 6.68
CA SER A 59 -1.56 8.50 5.66
C SER A 59 -0.40 7.61 5.22
N VAL A 60 0.16 7.89 4.04
CA VAL A 60 1.38 7.22 3.54
C VAL A 60 2.58 7.48 4.45
N LYS A 61 2.70 8.70 4.98
CA LYS A 61 3.78 9.09 5.89
C LYS A 61 3.81 8.23 7.16
N GLU A 62 2.65 8.02 7.76
CA GLU A 62 2.49 7.17 8.94
C GLU A 62 2.81 5.71 8.60
N ALA A 63 2.19 5.17 7.54
CA ALA A 63 2.44 3.81 7.08
C ALA A 63 3.93 3.55 6.82
N LYS A 64 4.63 4.50 6.18
CA LYS A 64 6.06 4.43 5.90
C LYS A 64 6.90 4.44 7.16
N ALA A 65 6.59 5.33 8.12
CA ALA A 65 7.32 5.41 9.38
C ALA A 65 7.23 4.11 10.20
N GLU A 66 6.05 3.49 10.25
CA GLU A 66 5.81 2.28 11.04
C GLU A 66 6.35 1.01 10.39
N THR A 67 6.30 0.91 9.05
CA THR A 67 6.62 -0.35 8.34
C THR A 67 7.97 -0.34 7.62
N GLY A 68 8.54 0.84 7.40
CA GLY A 68 9.73 1.04 6.56
C GLY A 68 9.46 0.76 5.08
N ALA A 69 8.22 0.97 4.61
CA ALA A 69 7.87 0.76 3.22
C ALA A 69 8.66 1.67 2.26
N THR A 70 8.97 1.14 1.07
CA THR A 70 9.81 1.82 0.06
C THR A 70 9.06 2.08 -1.24
N VAL A 71 7.87 1.49 -1.42
CA VAL A 71 7.05 1.60 -2.63
C VAL A 71 5.59 1.78 -2.24
N SER A 72 4.83 2.54 -3.05
CA SER A 72 3.37 2.59 -2.97
C SER A 72 2.74 2.22 -4.31
N VAL A 73 1.66 1.42 -4.26
CA VAL A 73 0.76 1.17 -5.39
C VAL A 73 -0.58 1.84 -5.12
N ILE A 74 -1.12 2.55 -6.11
CA ILE A 74 -2.29 3.42 -5.96
C ILE A 74 -3.50 2.84 -6.69
N TYR A 75 -4.53 2.47 -5.93
CA TYR A 75 -5.86 2.08 -6.41
C TYR A 75 -6.93 3.08 -5.98
N VAL A 76 -6.60 4.37 -6.05
CA VAL A 76 -7.50 5.49 -5.73
C VAL A 76 -8.24 5.93 -6.99
N PRO A 77 -9.55 6.24 -6.94
CA PRO A 77 -10.30 6.74 -8.10
C PRO A 77 -9.67 7.98 -8.72
N PRO A 78 -9.90 8.27 -10.03
CA PRO A 78 -9.27 9.38 -10.74
C PRO A 78 -9.36 10.74 -10.03
N ALA A 79 -10.51 11.03 -9.39
CA ALA A 79 -10.73 12.28 -8.66
C ALA A 79 -9.77 12.49 -7.47
N GLY A 80 -9.24 11.41 -6.87
CA GLY A 80 -8.29 11.46 -5.76
C GLY A 80 -6.86 11.03 -6.14
N ALA A 81 -6.64 10.57 -7.38
CA ALA A 81 -5.37 9.95 -7.77
C ALA A 81 -4.18 10.93 -7.71
N ALA A 82 -4.36 12.18 -8.17
CA ALA A 82 -3.31 13.18 -8.12
C ALA A 82 -2.87 13.50 -6.69
N ALA A 83 -3.83 13.66 -5.77
CA ALA A 83 -3.55 13.87 -4.36
C ALA A 83 -2.85 12.66 -3.72
N ALA A 84 -3.29 11.44 -4.05
CA ALA A 84 -2.65 10.21 -3.56
C ALA A 84 -1.20 10.06 -4.05
N ILE A 85 -0.92 10.42 -5.31
CA ILE A 85 0.44 10.44 -5.84
C ILE A 85 1.29 11.46 -5.09
N TRP A 86 0.76 12.66 -4.87
CA TRP A 86 1.49 13.72 -4.18
C TRP A 86 1.78 13.37 -2.72
N GLU A 87 0.82 12.78 -2.02
CA GLU A 87 0.99 12.24 -0.67
C GLU A 87 2.13 11.22 -0.60
N ALA A 88 2.26 10.35 -1.60
CA ALA A 88 3.33 9.36 -1.66
C ALA A 88 4.70 9.96 -1.97
N VAL A 89 4.76 11.08 -2.70
CA VAL A 89 6.00 11.80 -3.00
C VAL A 89 6.51 12.57 -1.78
N GLU A 90 5.61 13.14 -0.96
CA GLU A 90 5.95 13.93 0.22
C GLU A 90 6.35 13.08 1.44
N ALA A 91 5.93 11.81 1.49
CA ALA A 91 6.18 10.86 2.57
C ALA A 91 7.60 10.26 2.54
#